data_AF-A0A674HHV1-F1
#
_entry.id   AF-A0A674HHV1-F1
#
_cell.length_a   1.000
_cell.length_b   1.000
_cell.length_c   1.000
_cell.angle_alpha   90.00
_cell.angle_beta   90.00
_cell.angle_gamma   90.00
#
_symmetry.space_group_name_H-M   'P 1'
#
loop_
_entity.id
_entity.type
_entity.pdbx_description
1 polymer ?
#
loop_
_entity_poly.entity_id
_entity_poly.type
_entity_poly.pdbx_seq_one_letter_code
_entity_poly.pdbx_strand_id
1 'polypeptide(L)'
;MRKGKWGKGALGVLGGSWGAPPELCPALTAVFQSLVYHECHFTNGTERVRYVLRYIYNRQQYVMFDSDVGEYVGFTPYGERNAKRWNSNPGWMEYKRTAVDRFCRCWYKTFTPFLTERRVPPSVSISLVPSSSQPGPGRLLCSVLDFYPAPIQVRWFQGQQELSEHVVATEVVPNGDWSYQLLVLLETPPGAGSPTPRGPPEMPPDAARSKMLTGIGGFVLGSLFLALGLGFYLRKKGLSFRHIPGSSARLSLSTTSPLPLSYIK
;
A
#
# COMPACT_ATOMS: atom_id res chain seq x y z
N MET A 1 23.38 -24.40 43.80
CA MET A 1 22.74 -24.05 45.09
C MET A 1 23.78 -24.07 46.20
N ARG A 2 24.10 -22.93 46.82
CA ARG A 2 24.80 -22.88 48.12
C ARG A 2 23.91 -22.11 49.09
N LYS A 3 23.51 -22.77 50.18
CA LYS A 3 22.68 -22.20 51.26
C LYS A 3 23.59 -21.49 52.26
N GLY A 4 23.36 -20.20 52.50
CA GLY A 4 23.96 -19.44 53.60
C GLY A 4 23.04 -19.47 54.83
N LYS A 5 23.60 -19.83 55.99
CA LYS A 5 22.94 -19.77 57.31
C LYS A 5 22.81 -18.30 57.77
N TRP A 6 21.67 -17.94 58.36
CA TRP A 6 21.50 -16.68 59.09
C TRP A 6 21.57 -16.94 60.59
N GLY A 7 22.48 -16.26 61.27
CA GLY A 7 22.52 -16.17 62.73
C GLY A 7 21.51 -15.13 63.23
N LYS A 8 20.83 -15.43 64.35
CA LYS A 8 19.90 -14.52 65.01
C LYS A 8 20.69 -13.47 65.80
N GLY A 9 20.60 -12.21 65.40
CA GLY A 9 21.08 -11.05 66.16
C GLY A 9 19.89 -10.23 66.67
N ALA A 10 19.94 -9.85 67.94
CA ALA A 10 18.89 -9.15 68.68
C ALA A 10 18.60 -7.74 68.15
N LEU A 11 17.33 -7.34 68.22
CA LEU A 11 16.82 -6.04 67.77
C LEU A 11 17.00 -4.99 68.89
N GLY A 12 18.02 -4.14 68.78
CA GLY A 12 18.15 -2.92 69.57
C GLY A 12 17.58 -1.73 68.81
N VAL A 13 16.54 -1.08 69.33
CA VAL A 13 15.98 0.15 68.75
C VAL A 13 16.74 1.33 69.33
N LEU A 14 17.66 1.90 68.55
CA LEU A 14 18.21 3.23 68.83
C LEU A 14 17.46 4.25 67.98
N GLY A 15 16.73 5.14 68.65
CA GLY A 15 16.08 6.29 68.03
C GLY A 15 17.14 7.28 67.56
N GLY A 16 17.40 7.30 66.26
CA GLY A 16 18.15 8.34 65.57
C GLY A 16 17.23 9.00 64.54
N SER A 17 17.23 10.33 64.50
CA SER A 17 16.59 11.11 63.44
C SER A 17 17.20 10.67 62.10
N TRP A 18 16.42 9.96 61.28
CA TRP A 18 16.80 9.64 59.92
C TRP A 18 16.74 10.94 59.12
N GLY A 19 17.86 11.65 59.03
CA GLY A 19 18.08 12.60 57.95
C GLY A 19 17.75 11.91 56.63
N ALA A 20 17.05 12.60 55.74
CA ALA A 20 16.66 12.07 54.44
C ALA A 20 17.88 11.36 53.79
N PRO A 21 17.73 10.12 53.30
CA PRO A 21 18.83 9.44 52.65
C PRO A 21 19.35 10.33 51.51
N PRO A 22 20.68 10.50 51.36
CA PRO A 22 21.22 11.20 50.20
C PRO A 22 20.66 10.50 48.95
N GLU A 23 20.15 11.29 48.01
CA GLU A 23 19.47 10.80 46.80
C GLU A 23 20.21 9.58 46.25
N LEU A 24 19.52 8.45 46.34
CA LEU A 24 20.06 7.13 46.10
C LEU A 24 20.26 6.95 44.59
N CYS A 25 21.41 7.43 44.09
CA CYS A 25 21.87 7.36 42.69
C CYS A 25 20.94 8.06 41.67
N PRO A 26 21.48 8.84 40.70
CA PRO A 26 20.71 9.10 39.50
C PRO A 26 20.33 7.73 38.90
N ALA A 27 19.05 7.50 38.65
CA ALA A 27 18.57 6.27 38.04
C ALA A 27 19.37 6.05 36.74
N LEU A 28 20.30 5.09 36.74
CA LEU A 28 21.04 4.70 35.56
C LEU A 28 20.02 4.11 34.57
N THR A 29 19.58 4.91 33.62
CA THR A 29 18.70 4.47 32.54
C THR A 29 19.56 3.76 31.49
N ALA A 30 19.83 2.48 31.74
CA ALA A 30 20.45 1.63 30.74
C ALA A 30 19.38 1.07 29.79
N VAL A 31 19.58 1.24 28.48
CA VAL A 31 18.73 0.63 27.44
C VAL A 31 19.53 -0.47 26.76
N PHE A 32 18.94 -1.67 26.74
CA PHE A 32 19.49 -2.83 26.04
C PHE A 32 18.48 -3.26 24.98
N GLN A 33 18.94 -3.39 23.74
CA GLN A 33 18.10 -3.79 22.62
C GLN A 33 18.68 -5.05 21.97
N SER A 34 17.81 -6.03 21.71
CA SER A 34 18.15 -7.26 20.97
C SER A 34 17.18 -7.40 19.82
N LEU A 35 17.72 -7.44 18.60
CA LEU A 35 16.96 -7.47 17.35
C LEU A 35 17.40 -8.70 16.53
N VAL A 36 16.43 -9.37 15.93
CA VAL A 36 16.67 -10.50 15.03
C VAL A 36 15.86 -10.30 13.76
N TYR A 37 16.53 -10.26 12.61
CA TYR A 37 15.89 -10.14 11.31
C TYR A 37 15.93 -11.46 10.57
N HIS A 38 14.78 -11.91 10.08
CA HIS A 38 14.62 -13.06 9.19
C HIS A 38 14.27 -12.53 7.81
N GLU A 39 15.26 -12.45 6.93
CA GLU A 39 15.11 -11.87 5.60
C GLU A 39 15.06 -12.96 4.54
N CYS A 40 14.08 -12.87 3.64
CA CYS A 40 13.97 -13.73 2.46
C CYS A 40 14.03 -12.83 1.22
N HIS A 41 15.11 -12.95 0.46
CA HIS A 41 15.34 -12.19 -0.76
C HIS A 41 14.94 -13.04 -1.96
N PHE A 42 13.93 -12.59 -2.70
CA PHE A 42 13.35 -13.29 -3.84
C PHE A 42 13.78 -12.62 -5.14
N THR A 43 14.55 -13.33 -5.97
CA THR A 43 14.96 -12.86 -7.31
C THR A 43 14.30 -13.73 -8.36
N ASN A 44 13.59 -13.09 -9.29
CA ASN A 44 12.74 -13.75 -10.27
C ASN A 44 11.71 -14.71 -9.62
N GLY A 45 10.90 -14.17 -8.71
CA GLY A 45 9.94 -14.94 -7.94
C GLY A 45 10.60 -15.97 -7.02
N THR A 46 10.29 -17.24 -7.21
CA THR A 46 10.89 -18.35 -6.43
C THR A 46 12.00 -19.07 -7.20
N GLU A 47 12.61 -18.49 -8.22
CA GLU A 47 13.74 -19.17 -8.87
C GLU A 47 14.97 -19.14 -7.95
N ARG A 48 15.40 -17.93 -7.57
CA ARG A 48 16.56 -17.71 -6.70
C ARG A 48 16.10 -17.08 -5.40
N VAL A 49 16.32 -17.79 -4.29
CA VAL A 49 15.92 -17.34 -2.95
C VAL A 49 17.12 -17.41 -2.01
N ARG A 50 17.41 -16.29 -1.36
CA ARG A 50 18.47 -16.18 -0.36
C ARG A 50 17.84 -15.86 0.99
N TYR A 51 18.20 -16.64 2.00
CA TYR A 51 17.76 -16.44 3.37
C TYR A 51 18.91 -15.85 4.19
N VAL A 52 18.65 -14.70 4.84
CA VAL A 52 19.62 -14.05 5.72
C VAL A 52 19.00 -13.90 7.11
N LEU A 53 19.74 -14.35 8.12
CA LEU A 53 19.36 -14.20 9.52
C LEU A 53 20.38 -13.33 10.23
N ARG A 54 19.96 -12.16 10.70
CA ARG A 54 20.84 -11.19 11.38
C ARG A 54 20.52 -11.13 12.85
N TYR A 55 21.55 -11.20 13.68
CA TYR A 55 21.47 -10.93 15.12
C TYR A 55 22.16 -9.62 15.44
N ILE A 56 21.41 -8.68 15.98
CA ILE A 56 21.85 -7.32 16.28
C ILE A 56 21.65 -7.07 17.77
N TYR A 57 22.71 -6.62 18.43
CA TYR A 57 22.66 -6.17 19.81
C TYR A 57 22.91 -4.66 19.83
N ASN A 58 21.98 -3.93 20.42
CA ASN A 58 21.83 -2.49 20.28
C ASN A 58 21.79 -2.09 18.80
N ARG A 59 22.89 -1.58 18.27
CA ARG A 59 23.03 -1.14 16.87
C ARG A 59 24.14 -1.87 16.12
N GLN A 60 24.70 -2.93 16.72
CA GLN A 60 25.81 -3.69 16.17
C GLN A 60 25.36 -5.11 15.84
N GLN A 61 25.42 -5.47 14.56
CA GLN A 61 25.28 -6.85 14.14
C GLN A 61 26.45 -7.66 14.71
N TYR A 62 26.15 -8.71 15.48
CA TYR A 62 27.19 -9.56 16.08
C TYR A 62 27.30 -10.92 15.41
N VAL A 63 26.20 -11.48 14.88
CA VAL A 63 26.22 -12.74 14.10
C VAL A 63 25.25 -12.65 12.92
N MET A 64 25.60 -13.28 11.81
CA MET A 64 24.73 -13.47 10.65
C MET A 64 24.80 -14.92 10.18
N PHE A 65 23.69 -15.47 9.70
CA PHE A 65 23.69 -16.64 8.83
C PHE A 65 23.21 -16.20 7.45
N ASP A 66 23.89 -16.65 6.43
CA ASP A 66 23.56 -16.40 5.03
C ASP A 66 23.47 -17.75 4.32
N SER A 67 22.34 -18.02 3.64
CA SER A 67 22.14 -19.28 2.93
C SER A 67 23.16 -19.51 1.83
N ASP A 68 23.67 -18.44 1.20
CA ASP A 68 24.66 -18.55 0.13
C ASP A 68 26.03 -18.99 0.67
N VAL A 69 26.31 -18.68 1.94
CA VAL A 69 27.52 -19.11 2.66
C VAL A 69 27.29 -20.46 3.35
N GLY A 70 26.08 -20.69 3.87
CA GLY A 70 25.68 -21.94 4.51
C GLY A 70 26.14 -22.09 5.96
N GLU A 71 26.71 -21.05 6.57
CA GLU A 71 27.13 -21.04 7.97
C GLU A 71 26.95 -19.70 8.69
N TYR A 72 27.06 -19.71 10.02
CA TYR A 72 27.07 -18.51 10.82
C TYR A 72 28.44 -17.84 10.78
N VAL A 73 28.44 -16.52 10.60
CA VAL A 73 29.62 -15.66 10.64
C VAL A 73 29.46 -14.65 11.78
N GLY A 74 30.48 -14.58 12.65
CA GLY A 74 30.54 -13.61 13.74
C GLY A 74 31.30 -12.35 13.34
N PHE A 75 30.82 -11.18 13.78
CA PHE A 75 31.42 -9.86 13.49
C PHE A 75 32.02 -9.18 14.72
N THR A 76 31.88 -9.82 15.88
CA THR A 76 32.45 -9.37 17.16
C THR A 76 33.01 -10.57 17.90
N PRO A 77 33.87 -10.39 18.92
CA PRO A 77 34.37 -11.52 19.73
C PRO A 77 33.24 -12.31 20.41
N TYR A 78 32.14 -11.64 20.78
CA TYR A 78 30.94 -12.32 21.27
C TYR A 78 30.24 -13.10 20.15
N GLY A 79 30.15 -12.50 18.96
CA GLY A 79 29.57 -13.15 17.79
C GLY A 79 30.33 -14.37 17.30
N GLU A 80 31.65 -14.30 17.19
CA GLU A 80 32.48 -15.43 16.77
C GLU A 80 32.31 -16.64 17.68
N ARG A 81 32.22 -16.43 19.01
CA ARG A 81 31.96 -17.51 19.97
C ARG A 81 30.60 -18.17 19.73
N ASN A 82 29.57 -17.38 19.44
CA ASN A 82 28.24 -17.90 19.14
C ASN A 82 28.20 -18.62 17.79
N ALA A 83 28.82 -18.03 16.75
CA ALA A 83 28.91 -18.61 15.41
C ALA A 83 29.61 -19.98 15.46
N LYS A 84 30.78 -20.08 16.12
CA LYS A 84 31.49 -21.36 16.32
C LYS A 84 30.62 -22.41 17.00
N ARG A 85 29.92 -22.01 18.08
CA ARG A 85 29.02 -22.91 18.81
C ARG A 85 27.86 -23.39 17.93
N TRP A 86 27.24 -22.53 17.15
CA TRP A 86 26.13 -22.91 16.29
C TRP A 86 26.58 -23.76 15.10
N ASN A 87 27.70 -23.40 14.47
CA ASN A 87 28.27 -24.17 13.35
C ASN A 87 28.72 -25.58 13.77
N SER A 88 29.09 -25.79 15.04
CA SER A 88 29.46 -27.12 15.54
C SER A 88 28.28 -28.10 15.71
N ASN A 89 27.02 -27.63 15.61
CA ASN A 89 25.85 -28.50 15.73
C ASN A 89 25.29 -28.87 14.34
N PRO A 90 25.52 -30.09 13.84
CA PRO A 90 25.11 -30.47 12.49
C PRO A 90 23.59 -30.44 12.29
N GLY A 91 22.82 -30.91 13.28
CA GLY A 91 21.35 -30.89 13.19
C GLY A 91 20.77 -29.48 13.13
N TRP A 92 21.38 -28.53 13.85
CA TRP A 92 21.00 -27.13 13.78
C TRP A 92 21.35 -26.49 12.43
N MET A 93 22.54 -26.77 11.91
CA MET A 93 22.98 -26.23 10.63
C MET A 93 22.15 -26.76 9.46
N GLU A 94 21.78 -28.03 9.48
CA GLU A 94 20.85 -28.62 8.51
C GLU A 94 19.48 -27.90 8.51
N TYR A 95 18.92 -27.70 9.71
CA TYR A 95 17.67 -26.97 9.87
C TYR A 95 17.75 -25.51 9.37
N LYS A 96 18.90 -24.85 9.54
CA LYS A 96 19.10 -23.47 9.08
C LYS A 96 19.31 -23.37 7.58
N ARG A 97 20.05 -24.29 6.96
CA ARG A 97 20.24 -24.33 5.50
C ARG A 97 18.92 -24.60 4.76
N THR A 98 18.07 -25.46 5.33
CA THR A 98 16.74 -25.75 4.78
C THR A 98 15.72 -24.60 4.97
N ALA A 99 16.08 -23.50 5.63
CA ALA A 99 15.17 -22.37 5.83
C ALA A 99 14.75 -21.69 4.51
N VAL A 100 15.58 -21.74 3.46
CA VAL A 100 15.23 -21.23 2.13
C VAL A 100 13.92 -21.86 1.64
N ASP A 101 13.84 -23.20 1.66
CA ASP A 101 12.64 -23.89 1.18
C ASP A 101 11.55 -23.96 2.25
N ARG A 102 11.91 -24.40 3.46
CA ARG A 102 10.96 -24.64 4.55
C ARG A 102 10.27 -23.36 5.03
N PHE A 103 10.98 -22.23 5.02
CA PHE A 103 10.46 -20.96 5.50
C PHE A 103 10.18 -20.01 4.33
N CYS A 104 11.19 -19.57 3.58
CA CYS A 104 10.99 -18.51 2.59
C CYS A 104 10.02 -18.91 1.47
N ARG A 105 10.22 -20.06 0.81
CA ARG A 105 9.33 -20.50 -0.28
C ARG A 105 7.93 -20.84 0.20
N CYS A 106 7.82 -21.52 1.34
CA CYS A 106 6.54 -21.85 1.96
C CYS A 106 5.70 -20.59 2.19
N TRP A 107 6.30 -19.57 2.82
CA TRP A 107 5.61 -18.31 3.08
C TRP A 107 5.37 -17.50 1.81
N TYR A 108 6.32 -17.44 0.88
CA TYR A 108 6.12 -16.75 -0.39
C TYR A 108 4.85 -17.25 -1.08
N LYS A 109 4.69 -18.57 -1.23
CA LYS A 109 3.48 -19.17 -1.82
C LYS A 109 2.19 -18.74 -1.10
N THR A 110 2.22 -18.69 0.22
CA THR A 110 1.07 -18.26 1.04
C THR A 110 0.76 -16.79 0.84
N PHE A 111 1.77 -15.92 0.78
CA PHE A 111 1.64 -14.46 0.72
C PHE A 111 1.43 -13.90 -0.71
N THR A 112 1.81 -14.64 -1.75
CA THR A 112 1.73 -14.20 -3.15
C THR A 112 0.39 -13.59 -3.55
N PRO A 113 -0.79 -14.19 -3.26
CA PRO A 113 -2.06 -13.68 -3.75
C PRO A 113 -2.42 -12.28 -3.24
N PHE A 114 -1.89 -11.88 -2.09
CA PHE A 114 -2.27 -10.63 -1.42
C PHE A 114 -1.12 -9.64 -1.22
N LEU A 115 0.13 -10.05 -1.47
CA LEU A 115 1.30 -9.17 -1.50
C LEU A 115 1.82 -9.00 -2.94
N THR A 116 2.40 -10.06 -3.51
CA THR A 116 3.09 -9.99 -4.81
C THR A 116 2.14 -9.68 -5.98
N GLU A 117 0.98 -10.33 -6.00
CA GLU A 117 -0.02 -10.20 -7.07
C GLU A 117 -1.01 -9.06 -6.82
N ARG A 118 -0.98 -8.45 -5.63
CA ARG A 118 -1.88 -7.33 -5.30
C ARG A 118 -1.68 -6.19 -6.28
N ARG A 119 -2.79 -5.70 -6.84
CA ARG A 119 -2.84 -4.50 -7.68
C ARG A 119 -3.99 -3.62 -7.20
N VAL A 120 -3.69 -2.37 -6.91
CA VAL A 120 -4.69 -1.35 -6.57
C VAL A 120 -4.53 -0.22 -7.58
N PRO A 121 -5.55 0.06 -8.42
CA PRO A 121 -5.47 1.14 -9.40
C PRO A 121 -5.36 2.51 -8.70
N PRO A 122 -4.62 3.46 -9.28
CA PRO A 122 -4.49 4.80 -8.70
C PRO A 122 -5.78 5.62 -8.77
N SER A 123 -5.99 6.42 -7.75
CA SER A 123 -6.93 7.55 -7.77
C SER A 123 -6.21 8.78 -8.30
N VAL A 124 -6.62 9.29 -9.47
CA VAL A 124 -5.96 10.42 -10.14
C VAL A 124 -6.84 11.65 -10.06
N SER A 125 -6.26 12.77 -9.64
CA SER A 125 -6.92 14.08 -9.67
C SER A 125 -5.97 15.14 -10.22
N ILE A 126 -6.51 16.08 -11.01
CA ILE A 126 -5.75 17.20 -11.56
C ILE A 126 -6.31 18.47 -10.93
N SER A 127 -5.42 19.28 -10.35
CA SER A 127 -5.77 20.57 -9.77
C SER A 127 -4.89 21.68 -10.33
N LEU A 128 -5.45 22.89 -10.39
CA LEU A 128 -4.69 24.11 -10.70
C LEU A 128 -4.03 24.60 -9.41
N VAL A 129 -2.73 24.82 -9.45
CA VAL A 129 -1.96 25.41 -8.36
C VAL A 129 -1.80 26.90 -8.66
N PRO A 130 -2.41 27.79 -7.85
CA PRO A 130 -2.25 29.23 -8.01
C PRO A 130 -0.79 29.63 -7.77
N SER A 131 -0.22 30.42 -8.67
CA SER A 131 1.05 31.09 -8.39
C SER A 131 0.75 32.37 -7.62
N SER A 132 1.16 32.45 -6.35
CA SER A 132 0.98 33.65 -5.52
C SER A 132 1.89 34.81 -5.94
N SER A 133 2.91 34.55 -6.77
CA SER A 133 4.00 35.48 -7.06
C SER A 133 4.08 35.92 -8.53
N GLN A 134 3.39 35.27 -9.46
CA GLN A 134 3.47 35.60 -10.89
C GLN A 134 2.10 35.53 -11.59
N PRO A 135 1.71 36.56 -12.36
CA PRO A 135 0.59 36.48 -13.30
C PRO A 135 1.04 35.64 -14.51
N GLY A 136 1.02 34.32 -14.35
CA GLY A 136 1.32 33.35 -15.39
C GLY A 136 0.21 32.30 -15.50
N PRO A 137 0.20 31.48 -16.58
CA PRO A 137 -0.74 30.37 -16.67
C PRO A 137 -0.53 29.43 -15.46
N GLY A 138 -1.63 28.97 -14.86
CA GLY A 138 -1.58 28.16 -13.64
C GLY A 138 -0.78 26.87 -13.85
N ARG A 139 0.00 26.49 -12.83
CA ARG A 139 0.66 25.18 -12.81
C ARG A 139 -0.41 24.09 -12.62
N LEU A 140 -0.26 22.96 -13.29
CA LEU A 140 -1.17 21.83 -13.13
C LEU A 140 -0.52 20.76 -12.27
N LEU A 141 -1.18 20.36 -11.19
CA LEU A 141 -0.75 19.30 -10.31
C LEU A 141 -1.60 18.06 -10.55
N CYS A 142 -0.96 16.97 -10.99
CA CYS A 142 -1.54 15.65 -11.03
C CYS A 142 -1.16 14.91 -9.74
N SER A 143 -2.17 14.64 -8.91
CA SER A 143 -2.04 13.83 -7.71
C SER A 143 -2.47 12.41 -8.02
N VAL A 144 -1.53 11.48 -7.90
CA VAL A 144 -1.72 10.03 -8.12
C VAL A 144 -1.65 9.35 -6.76
N LEU A 145 -2.80 8.94 -6.23
CA LEU A 145 -2.95 8.48 -4.86
C LEU A 145 -3.39 7.00 -4.80
N ASP A 146 -3.22 6.41 -3.62
CA ASP A 146 -3.81 5.13 -3.19
C ASP A 146 -3.51 3.93 -4.11
N PHE A 147 -2.33 3.88 -4.72
CA PHE A 147 -1.97 2.80 -5.65
C PHE A 147 -1.01 1.78 -5.06
N TYR A 148 -0.99 0.58 -5.65
CA TYR A 148 -0.03 -0.49 -5.34
C TYR A 148 0.16 -1.40 -6.56
N PRO A 149 1.40 -1.81 -6.91
CA PRO A 149 2.69 -1.58 -6.23
C PRO A 149 3.32 -0.21 -6.55
N ALA A 150 4.48 0.07 -5.95
CA ALA A 150 5.18 1.35 -6.11
C ALA A 150 5.62 1.70 -7.55
N PRO A 151 6.11 0.76 -8.39
CA PRO A 151 6.51 1.10 -9.75
C PRO A 151 5.32 1.58 -10.60
N ILE A 152 5.36 2.85 -11.02
CA ILE A 152 4.33 3.49 -11.86
C ILE A 152 4.98 4.41 -12.89
N GLN A 153 4.32 4.61 -14.04
CA GLN A 153 4.73 5.59 -15.04
C GLN A 153 3.59 6.60 -15.24
N VAL A 154 3.91 7.88 -15.16
CA VAL A 154 2.97 9.00 -15.38
C VAL A 154 3.53 9.87 -16.49
N ARG A 155 2.68 10.22 -17.46
CA ARG A 155 3.05 11.04 -18.63
C ARG A 155 1.99 12.12 -18.85
N TRP A 156 2.43 13.29 -19.26
CA TRP A 156 1.55 14.41 -19.59
C TRP A 156 1.36 14.52 -21.10
N PHE A 157 0.14 14.85 -21.53
CA PHE A 157 -0.19 15.03 -22.94
C PHE A 157 -0.98 16.32 -23.15
N GLN A 158 -0.71 16.99 -24.27
CA GLN A 158 -1.53 18.07 -24.80
C GLN A 158 -1.99 17.67 -26.21
N GLY A 159 -3.26 17.28 -26.35
CA GLY A 159 -3.75 16.65 -27.57
C GLY A 159 -3.05 15.30 -27.79
N GLN A 160 -2.29 15.17 -28.88
CA GLN A 160 -1.50 13.97 -29.20
C GLN A 160 -0.01 14.09 -28.84
N GLN A 161 0.45 15.26 -28.37
CA GLN A 161 1.86 15.50 -28.07
C GLN A 161 2.16 15.20 -26.60
N GLU A 162 3.19 14.39 -26.34
CA GLU A 162 3.72 14.14 -24.99
C GLU A 162 4.53 15.36 -24.52
N LEU A 163 4.20 15.86 -23.32
CA LEU A 163 4.91 16.95 -22.66
C LEU A 163 5.87 16.37 -21.63
N SER A 164 7.17 16.52 -21.84
CA SER A 164 8.22 16.06 -20.91
C SER A 164 9.09 17.19 -20.37
N GLU A 165 9.30 18.26 -21.14
CA GLU A 165 10.25 19.33 -20.79
C GLU A 165 9.89 20.14 -19.54
N HIS A 166 8.59 20.24 -19.22
CA HIS A 166 8.08 21.08 -18.13
C HIS A 166 7.42 20.26 -17.00
N VAL A 167 7.76 18.97 -16.93
CA VAL A 167 7.17 18.03 -15.98
C VAL A 167 8.15 17.77 -14.84
N VAL A 168 7.71 18.03 -13.61
CA VAL A 168 8.44 17.74 -12.38
C VAL A 168 7.66 16.73 -11.57
N ALA A 169 8.19 15.51 -11.46
CA ALA A 169 7.63 14.45 -10.60
C ALA A 169 8.35 14.42 -9.25
N THR A 170 7.60 14.21 -8.16
CA THR A 170 8.18 13.89 -6.86
C THR A 170 8.64 12.43 -6.83
N GLU A 171 9.35 12.04 -5.76
CA GLU A 171 9.53 10.62 -5.46
C GLU A 171 8.19 9.96 -5.09
N VAL A 172 8.11 8.64 -5.29
CA VAL A 172 6.97 7.83 -4.86
C VAL A 172 7.05 7.63 -3.34
N VAL A 173 6.03 8.06 -2.61
CA VAL A 173 6.03 8.08 -1.15
C VAL A 173 5.11 6.96 -0.60
N PRO A 174 5.56 6.15 0.38
CA PRO A 174 4.70 5.17 1.04
C PRO A 174 3.79 5.83 2.08
N ASN A 175 2.50 5.48 2.07
CA ASN A 175 1.51 6.03 3.01
C ASN A 175 1.48 5.30 4.38
N GLY A 176 2.09 4.12 4.46
CA GLY A 176 2.10 3.28 5.67
C GLY A 176 0.92 2.31 5.80
N ASP A 177 -0.05 2.36 4.89
CA ASP A 177 -1.23 1.50 4.82
C ASP A 177 -1.22 0.53 3.63
N TRP A 178 -0.02 0.24 3.10
CA TRP A 178 0.19 -0.55 1.88
C TRP A 178 -0.32 0.12 0.60
N SER A 179 -0.38 1.45 0.59
CA SER A 179 -0.54 2.26 -0.61
C SER A 179 0.61 3.25 -0.79
N TYR A 180 0.73 3.77 -2.01
CA TYR A 180 1.71 4.75 -2.42
C TYR A 180 1.04 5.99 -3.01
N GLN A 181 1.77 7.10 -2.99
CA GLN A 181 1.37 8.35 -3.63
C GLN A 181 2.52 8.96 -4.44
N LEU A 182 2.16 9.69 -5.49
CA LEU A 182 3.06 10.38 -6.40
C LEU A 182 2.41 11.70 -6.85
N LEU A 183 3.16 12.80 -6.79
CA LEU A 183 2.72 14.09 -7.29
C LEU A 183 3.53 14.46 -8.53
N VAL A 184 2.84 14.88 -9.59
CA VAL A 184 3.48 15.28 -10.84
C VAL A 184 2.97 16.66 -11.24
N LEU A 185 3.88 17.63 -11.26
CA LEU A 185 3.61 19.02 -11.59
C LEU A 185 3.96 19.29 -13.06
N LEU A 186 3.06 19.92 -13.80
CA LEU A 186 3.30 20.46 -15.13
C LEU A 186 3.32 21.99 -15.03
N GLU A 187 4.46 22.58 -15.39
CA GLU A 187 4.56 24.01 -15.61
C GLU A 187 4.05 24.33 -17.02
N THR A 188 2.96 25.09 -17.12
CA THR A 188 2.41 25.48 -18.43
C THR A 188 3.23 26.65 -18.99
N PRO A 189 3.68 26.59 -20.25
CA PRO A 189 4.37 27.73 -20.85
C PRO A 189 3.40 28.91 -21.01
N PRO A 190 3.86 30.16 -20.81
CA PRO A 190 3.07 31.36 -21.04
C PRO A 190 2.81 31.52 -22.55
N GLY A 191 1.74 30.91 -23.06
CA GLY A 191 1.35 31.07 -24.45
C GLY A 191 0.75 29.83 -25.11
N ALA A 192 -0.39 29.36 -24.62
CA ALA A 192 -1.35 28.63 -25.45
C ALA A 192 -2.71 29.30 -25.24
N GLY A 193 -3.16 30.03 -26.26
CA GLY A 193 -4.28 30.95 -26.18
C GLY A 193 -5.52 30.33 -25.55
N SER A 194 -6.14 31.12 -24.67
CA SER A 194 -7.57 31.01 -24.39
C SER A 194 -8.32 30.90 -25.73
N PRO A 195 -9.30 30.00 -25.90
CA PRO A 195 -10.23 30.13 -27.02
C PRO A 195 -10.98 31.44 -26.80
N THR A 196 -10.58 32.47 -27.54
CA THR A 196 -11.32 33.73 -27.68
C THR A 196 -12.80 33.42 -27.88
N PRO A 197 -13.72 33.96 -27.08
CA PRO A 197 -15.15 33.73 -27.26
C PRO A 197 -15.55 34.30 -28.62
N ARG A 198 -15.96 33.45 -29.56
CA ARG A 198 -16.79 33.94 -30.68
C ARG A 198 -18.10 34.36 -30.04
N GLY A 199 -18.44 35.64 -30.15
CA GLY A 199 -19.66 36.21 -29.61
C GLY A 199 -20.93 35.49 -30.09
N PRO A 200 -22.06 35.69 -29.40
CA PRO A 200 -23.30 34.99 -29.70
C PRO A 200 -23.91 35.51 -31.01
N PRO A 201 -24.45 34.65 -31.89
CA PRO A 201 -25.38 35.10 -32.92
C PRO A 201 -26.73 35.39 -32.26
N GLU A 202 -27.14 36.65 -32.31
CA GLU A 202 -28.43 37.16 -31.90
C GLU A 202 -29.47 36.84 -32.98
N MET A 203 -30.60 36.21 -32.63
CA MET A 203 -31.75 35.98 -33.51
C MET A 203 -33.04 36.42 -32.78
N PRO A 204 -33.91 37.28 -33.38
CA PRO A 204 -35.13 37.79 -32.75
C PRO A 204 -36.35 36.83 -32.82
N PRO A 205 -37.42 37.11 -32.04
CA PRO A 205 -38.46 36.16 -31.66
C PRO A 205 -39.78 36.22 -32.47
N ASP A 206 -40.66 35.28 -32.15
CA ASP A 206 -42.11 35.18 -32.42
C ASP A 206 -42.57 34.71 -33.81
N ALA A 207 -43.22 33.53 -33.87
CA ALA A 207 -44.66 33.44 -33.64
C ALA A 207 -45.25 32.07 -34.01
N ALA A 208 -46.18 31.64 -33.14
CA ALA A 208 -47.37 30.83 -33.43
C ALA A 208 -47.23 29.29 -33.56
N ARG A 209 -48.20 28.45 -33.15
CA ARG A 209 -49.43 28.52 -32.33
C ARG A 209 -50.10 27.14 -32.49
N SER A 210 -50.54 26.49 -31.39
CA SER A 210 -51.67 25.51 -31.32
C SER A 210 -51.49 24.17 -32.07
N LYS A 211 -51.95 22.98 -31.64
CA LYS A 211 -52.72 22.39 -30.52
C LYS A 211 -52.63 20.87 -30.79
N MET A 212 -52.66 20.00 -29.77
CA MET A 212 -53.62 18.88 -29.73
C MET A 212 -53.58 18.15 -28.37
N LEU A 213 -54.67 18.31 -27.62
CA LEU A 213 -55.10 17.46 -26.51
C LEU A 213 -55.97 16.34 -27.11
N THR A 214 -55.57 15.07 -27.00
CA THR A 214 -56.42 13.91 -26.63
C THR A 214 -55.56 12.64 -26.68
N GLY A 215 -55.15 12.11 -25.54
CA GLY A 215 -54.36 10.87 -25.56
C GLY A 215 -53.96 10.27 -24.20
N ILE A 216 -54.55 10.73 -23.09
CA ILE A 216 -54.12 10.29 -21.74
C ILE A 216 -55.24 9.55 -20.99
N GLY A 217 -56.48 9.54 -21.49
CA GLY A 217 -57.62 8.86 -20.84
C GLY A 217 -57.69 7.33 -21.05
N GLY A 218 -57.01 6.77 -22.06
CA GLY A 218 -57.11 5.35 -22.42
C GLY A 218 -56.06 4.44 -21.79
N PHE A 219 -54.93 4.98 -21.35
CA PHE A 219 -53.79 4.18 -20.90
C PHE A 219 -53.86 3.74 -19.43
N VAL A 220 -54.66 4.43 -18.61
CA VAL A 220 -54.77 4.16 -17.16
C VAL A 220 -55.67 2.95 -16.87
N LEU A 221 -56.75 2.77 -17.64
CA LEU A 221 -57.64 1.61 -17.51
C LEU A 221 -57.01 0.32 -18.04
N GLY A 222 -56.29 0.38 -19.17
CA GLY A 222 -55.59 -0.79 -19.74
C GLY A 222 -54.46 -1.32 -18.84
N SER A 223 -53.75 -0.43 -18.15
CA SER A 223 -52.67 -0.80 -17.23
C SER A 223 -53.16 -1.54 -15.98
N LEU A 224 -54.36 -1.21 -15.48
CA LEU A 224 -54.97 -1.87 -14.33
C LEU A 224 -55.38 -3.33 -14.63
N PHE A 225 -55.91 -3.60 -15.82
CA PHE A 225 -56.30 -4.96 -16.22
C PHE A 225 -55.09 -5.86 -16.51
N LEU A 226 -54.00 -5.30 -17.07
CA LEU A 226 -52.73 -6.03 -17.27
C LEU A 226 -52.06 -6.41 -15.94
N ALA A 227 -52.04 -5.51 -14.95
CA ALA A 227 -51.44 -5.79 -13.64
C ALA A 227 -52.21 -6.87 -12.85
N LEU A 228 -53.55 -6.82 -12.87
CA LEU A 228 -54.39 -7.83 -12.22
C LEU A 228 -54.31 -9.20 -12.92
N GLY A 229 -54.27 -9.21 -14.26
CA GLY A 229 -54.10 -10.44 -15.05
C GLY A 229 -52.74 -11.10 -14.84
N LEU A 230 -51.66 -10.32 -14.81
CA LEU A 230 -50.29 -10.82 -14.59
C LEU A 230 -50.10 -11.33 -13.15
N GLY A 231 -50.70 -10.66 -12.16
CA GLY A 231 -50.69 -11.10 -10.76
C GLY A 231 -51.35 -12.46 -10.57
N PHE A 232 -52.50 -12.71 -11.22
CA PHE A 232 -53.18 -14.00 -11.15
C PHE A 232 -52.41 -15.11 -11.90
N TYR A 233 -51.78 -14.77 -13.03
CA TYR A 233 -50.92 -15.68 -13.79
C TYR A 233 -49.69 -16.12 -13.00
N LEU A 234 -48.99 -15.18 -12.35
CA LEU A 234 -47.79 -15.47 -11.56
C LEU A 234 -48.12 -16.23 -10.26
N ARG A 235 -49.28 -15.95 -9.64
CA ARG A 235 -49.75 -16.67 -8.45
C ARG A 235 -50.08 -18.14 -8.75
N LYS A 236 -50.49 -18.47 -9.97
CA LYS A 236 -50.78 -19.85 -10.40
C LYS A 236 -49.52 -20.68 -10.71
N LYS A 237 -48.35 -20.05 -10.91
CA LYS A 237 -47.08 -20.74 -11.26
C LYS A 237 -46.06 -20.86 -10.11
N GLY A 238 -46.40 -20.47 -8.88
CA GLY A 238 -45.63 -20.85 -7.68
C GLY A 238 -44.14 -20.44 -7.67
N LEU A 239 -43.76 -19.37 -8.35
CA LEU A 239 -42.37 -18.88 -8.37
C LEU A 239 -42.21 -17.70 -7.42
N SER A 240 -41.72 -18.02 -6.22
CA SER A 240 -41.12 -17.03 -5.32
C SER A 240 -39.73 -16.66 -5.85
N PHE A 241 -39.54 -15.43 -6.31
CA PHE A 241 -38.23 -14.90 -6.68
C PHE A 241 -37.73 -14.01 -5.54
N ARG A 242 -36.61 -14.41 -4.92
CA ARG A 242 -35.90 -13.63 -3.90
C ARG A 242 -34.78 -12.84 -4.58
N HIS A 243 -34.77 -11.54 -4.28
CA HIS A 243 -33.87 -10.43 -4.58
C HIS A 243 -32.45 -10.71 -5.15
N ILE A 244 -32.09 -10.03 -6.26
CA ILE A 244 -30.73 -9.63 -6.67
C ILE A 244 -30.83 -8.19 -7.20
N PRO A 245 -29.97 -7.22 -6.79
CA PRO A 245 -29.89 -5.93 -7.44
C PRO A 245 -28.69 -5.83 -8.40
N GLY A 246 -28.89 -5.10 -9.50
CA GLY A 246 -27.90 -4.14 -10.01
C GLY A 246 -27.01 -4.59 -11.16
N SER A 247 -27.48 -4.43 -12.39
CA SER A 247 -26.64 -4.29 -13.58
C SER A 247 -26.03 -2.89 -13.65
N SER A 248 -24.71 -2.81 -13.85
CA SER A 248 -24.00 -1.59 -14.28
C SER A 248 -23.27 -1.83 -15.59
N ALA A 249 -23.16 -0.75 -16.37
CA ALA A 249 -22.72 -0.69 -17.75
C ALA A 249 -21.31 -1.24 -17.99
N ARG A 250 -21.11 -1.80 -19.18
CA ARG A 250 -19.87 -2.42 -19.65
C ARG A 250 -19.03 -1.38 -20.38
N LEU A 251 -17.86 -1.05 -19.85
CA LEU A 251 -16.79 -0.29 -20.51
C LEU A 251 -15.73 -1.29 -20.99
N SER A 252 -15.38 -1.24 -22.28
CA SER A 252 -14.34 -2.07 -22.88
C SER A 252 -12.96 -1.43 -22.60
N LEU A 253 -12.12 -2.15 -21.87
CA LEU A 253 -10.68 -1.92 -21.78
C LEU A 253 -10.01 -3.15 -22.39
N SER A 254 -9.33 -2.97 -23.52
CA SER A 254 -8.48 -3.99 -24.12
C SER A 254 -7.15 -4.04 -23.38
N THR A 255 -6.91 -5.11 -22.62
CA THR A 255 -5.58 -5.48 -22.15
C THR A 255 -4.90 -6.28 -23.26
N THR A 256 -4.04 -5.62 -24.04
CA THR A 256 -3.07 -6.32 -24.87
C THR A 256 -1.96 -6.81 -23.95
N SER A 257 -1.77 -8.12 -23.90
CA SER A 257 -0.67 -8.80 -23.22
C SER A 257 0.70 -8.32 -23.75
N PRO A 258 1.70 -8.14 -22.89
CA PRO A 258 3.09 -8.17 -23.33
C PRO A 258 3.70 -9.54 -23.07
N LEU A 259 4.17 -10.15 -24.16
CA LEU A 259 5.21 -11.19 -24.16
C LEU A 259 6.52 -10.67 -23.53
N PRO A 260 7.43 -11.55 -23.09
CA PRO A 260 8.51 -11.19 -22.18
C PRO A 260 9.60 -10.39 -22.91
N LEU A 261 9.93 -9.21 -22.39
CA LEU A 261 11.11 -8.46 -22.80
C LEU A 261 12.33 -9.00 -22.06
N SER A 262 13.18 -9.65 -22.84
CA SER A 262 14.59 -9.92 -22.60
C SER A 262 15.34 -8.65 -22.20
N TYR A 263 16.08 -8.71 -21.10
CA TYR A 263 17.05 -7.69 -20.71
C TYR A 263 18.30 -7.77 -21.61
N ILE A 264 18.69 -6.65 -22.19
CA ILE A 264 20.01 -6.41 -22.82
C ILE A 264 20.75 -5.38 -21.96
N LYS A 265 21.94 -5.80 -21.50
CA LYS A 265 23.09 -5.09 -20.89
C LYS A 265 22.83 -3.97 -19.88
#